data_AF-A0A8J3LPG1-F1
#
_entry.id   AF-A0A8J3LPG1-F1
#
_cell.length_a   1.000
_cell.length_b   1.000
_cell.length_c   1.000
_cell.angle_alpha   90.00
_cell.angle_beta   90.00
_cell.angle_gamma   90.00
#
_symmetry.space_group_name_H-M   'P 1'
#
loop_
_entity.id
_entity.type
_entity.pdbx_description
1 polymer ?
#
loop_
_entity_poly.entity_id
_entity_poly.type
_entity_poly.pdbx_seq_one_letter_code
_entity_poly.pdbx_strand_id
1 'polypeptide(L)'
;MTVAGARPVALQAAGFVVHQEDPDSNLSELFYGFDRDMRELRVRRDGRSLVLSLGRLDRLCSPIVMGIGPVLRIDDVVASKAAALVSRREVRDYIDGAAVLGRYSLDQLLDLAHQHDPSLEPADVILVGAYLDRLSDECFQRYALGP
;
A
#
# COMPACT_ATOMS: atom_id res chain seq x y z
N MET A 1 15.35 -9.05 9.99
CA MET A 1 15.56 -9.59 8.64
C MET A 1 15.24 -8.46 7.66
N THR A 2 16.24 -7.93 6.95
CA THR A 2 16.04 -6.84 5.97
C THR A 2 15.49 -7.40 4.65
N VAL A 3 14.67 -6.63 3.94
CA VAL A 3 14.24 -6.99 2.57
C VAL A 3 15.45 -7.06 1.63
N ALA A 4 16.55 -6.39 2.01
CA ALA A 4 17.84 -6.45 1.37
C ALA A 4 18.39 -7.86 1.06
N GLY A 5 17.97 -8.87 1.82
CA GLY A 5 18.37 -10.28 1.63
C GLY A 5 17.41 -11.13 0.81
N ALA A 6 16.26 -10.60 0.37
CA ALA A 6 15.29 -11.36 -0.42
C ALA A 6 15.84 -11.61 -1.83
N ARG A 7 16.55 -12.72 -2.00
CA ARG A 7 17.08 -13.11 -3.30
C ARG A 7 15.94 -13.63 -4.18
N PRO A 8 15.85 -13.25 -5.46
CA PRO A 8 14.82 -13.70 -6.39
C PRO A 8 14.96 -15.19 -6.78
N VAL A 9 15.74 -15.98 -6.04
CA VAL A 9 16.07 -17.38 -6.32
C VAL A 9 14.82 -18.23 -6.44
N ALA A 10 13.81 -18.03 -5.60
CA ALA A 10 12.56 -18.79 -5.68
C ALA A 10 11.77 -18.47 -6.97
N LEU A 11 11.74 -17.20 -7.38
CA LEU A 11 11.08 -16.78 -8.62
C LEU A 11 11.84 -17.29 -9.85
N GLN A 12 13.17 -17.20 -9.84
CA GLN A 12 14.02 -17.72 -10.91
C GLN A 12 13.89 -19.25 -11.03
N ALA A 13 13.90 -19.98 -9.90
CA ALA A 13 13.69 -21.42 -9.88
C ALA A 13 12.29 -21.83 -10.39
N ALA A 14 11.29 -20.96 -10.23
CA ALA A 14 9.95 -21.14 -10.79
C ALA A 14 9.84 -20.76 -12.29
N GLY A 15 10.96 -20.40 -12.93
CA GLY A 15 11.04 -20.10 -14.36
C GLY A 15 10.70 -18.66 -14.73
N PHE A 16 10.70 -17.73 -13.77
CA PHE A 16 10.50 -16.31 -14.06
C PHE A 16 11.81 -15.60 -14.39
N VAL A 17 11.77 -14.70 -15.36
CA VAL A 17 12.83 -13.69 -15.57
C VAL A 17 12.57 -12.56 -14.58
N VAL A 18 13.56 -12.25 -13.73
CA VAL A 18 13.44 -11.24 -12.68
C VAL A 18 14.53 -10.19 -12.85
N HIS A 19 14.11 -8.93 -12.95
CA HIS A 19 14.99 -7.77 -12.90
C HIS A 19 14.65 -6.95 -11.65
N GLN A 20 15.66 -6.49 -10.93
CA GLN A 20 15.43 -5.49 -9.90
C GLN A 20 15.14 -4.16 -10.62
N GLU A 21 13.98 -3.58 -10.36
CA GLU A 21 13.75 -2.20 -10.74
C GLU A 21 14.46 -1.37 -9.67
N ASP A 22 15.37 -0.51 -10.09
CA ASP A 22 15.86 0.55 -9.21
C ASP A 22 14.79 1.64 -9.30
N PRO A 23 13.92 1.82 -8.28
CA PRO A 23 13.03 2.96 -8.28
C PRO A 23 13.93 4.18 -8.27
N ASP A 24 13.73 5.12 -9.22
CA ASP A 24 14.52 6.33 -9.42
C ASP A 24 15.42 6.66 -8.21
N SER A 25 16.72 6.44 -8.38
CA SER A 25 17.77 6.33 -7.34
C SER A 25 17.82 7.45 -6.29
N ASN A 26 17.03 8.50 -6.46
CA ASN A 26 16.84 9.59 -5.52
C ASN A 26 16.09 9.20 -4.24
N LEU A 27 15.13 8.25 -4.24
CA LEU A 27 14.34 7.97 -3.03
C LEU A 27 15.15 7.34 -1.88
N SER A 28 16.14 6.51 -2.22
CA SER A 28 17.13 5.99 -1.27
C SER A 28 18.06 7.05 -0.70
N GLU A 29 18.26 8.17 -1.42
CA GLU A 29 19.04 9.32 -0.94
C GLU A 29 18.21 10.24 -0.02
N LEU A 30 16.89 10.28 -0.21
CA LEU A 30 15.97 11.09 0.61
C LEU A 30 15.59 10.44 1.95
N PHE A 31 15.53 9.11 2.03
CA PHE A 31 15.12 8.40 3.25
C PHE A 31 16.09 7.26 3.60
N TYR A 32 16.88 7.45 4.66
CA TYR A 32 17.81 6.43 5.16
C TYR A 32 17.08 5.13 5.51
N GLY A 33 17.43 4.03 4.83
CA GLY A 33 16.88 2.69 5.09
C GLY A 33 15.70 2.28 4.22
N PHE A 34 15.22 3.14 3.31
CA PHE A 34 14.15 2.79 2.37
C PHE A 34 14.50 1.59 1.48
N ASP A 35 15.74 1.52 1.03
CA ASP A 35 16.35 0.41 0.26
C ASP A 35 16.42 -0.92 1.05
N ARG A 36 16.35 -0.83 2.39
CA ARG A 36 16.36 -2.00 3.29
C ARG A 36 14.96 -2.57 3.50
N ASP A 37 13.95 -1.73 3.39
CA ASP A 37 12.59 -2.04 3.78
C ASP A 37 11.64 -2.17 2.60
N MET A 38 12.02 -1.71 1.40
CA MET A 38 11.26 -1.96 0.18
C MET A 38 12.16 -2.33 -0.99
N ARG A 39 11.68 -3.23 -1.86
CA ARG A 39 12.32 -3.61 -3.12
C ARG A 39 11.29 -3.78 -4.22
N GLU A 40 11.60 -3.29 -5.41
CA GLU A 40 10.76 -3.49 -6.58
C GLU A 40 11.44 -4.45 -7.56
N LEU A 41 10.68 -5.45 -8.03
CA LEU A 41 11.15 -6.47 -8.95
C LEU A 41 10.22 -6.50 -10.16
N ARG A 42 10.75 -6.37 -11.37
CA ARG A 42 10.03 -6.71 -12.59
C ARG A 42 10.14 -8.20 -12.85
N VAL A 43 9.00 -8.88 -12.78
CA VAL A 43 8.88 -10.33 -12.98
C VAL A 43 8.20 -10.60 -14.31
N ARG A 44 8.79 -11.44 -15.16
CA ARG A 44 8.29 -11.75 -16.51
C ARG A 44 8.24 -13.24 -16.78
N ARG A 45 7.21 -13.66 -17.53
CA ARG A 45 7.06 -15.02 -18.07
C ARG A 45 6.03 -15.01 -19.20
N ASP A 46 6.29 -15.77 -20.27
CA ASP A 46 5.35 -16.01 -21.38
C ASP A 46 4.73 -14.72 -21.94
N GLY A 47 5.57 -13.70 -22.17
CA GLY A 47 5.15 -12.39 -22.69
C GLY A 47 4.44 -11.48 -21.68
N ARG A 48 4.14 -11.95 -20.47
CA ARG A 48 3.54 -11.16 -19.39
C ARG A 48 4.62 -10.57 -18.49
N SER A 49 4.35 -9.40 -17.95
CA SER A 49 5.22 -8.70 -16.99
C SER A 49 4.38 -8.07 -15.89
N LEU A 50 4.89 -8.11 -14.66
CA LEU A 50 4.38 -7.35 -13.53
C LEU A 50 5.52 -6.72 -12.74
N VAL A 51 5.21 -5.70 -11.97
CA VAL A 51 6.10 -5.16 -10.94
C VAL A 51 5.64 -5.75 -9.59
N LEU A 52 6.57 -6.35 -8.87
CA LEU A 52 6.39 -6.93 -7.54
C LEU A 52 7.13 -6.06 -6.53
N SER A 53 6.38 -5.37 -5.68
CA SER A 53 6.93 -4.63 -4.55
C SER A 53 6.98 -5.53 -3.32
N LEU A 54 8.18 -5.73 -2.78
CA LEU A 54 8.44 -6.46 -1.55
C LEU A 54 8.73 -5.43 -0.46
N GLY A 55 7.83 -5.30 0.51
CA GLY A 55 7.98 -4.38 1.63
C GLY A 55 8.06 -5.10 2.97
N ARG A 56 8.88 -4.61 3.90
CA ARG A 56 8.79 -4.91 5.33
C ARG A 56 7.91 -3.84 5.94
N LEU A 57 6.62 -4.15 5.99
CA LEU A 57 5.60 -3.27 6.55
C LEU A 57 5.22 -3.75 7.95
N ASP A 58 4.91 -2.81 8.82
CA ASP A 58 4.36 -3.11 10.14
C ASP A 58 2.95 -3.69 10.00
N ARG A 59 2.64 -4.68 10.84
CA ARG A 59 1.34 -5.35 10.90
C ARG A 59 0.95 -5.55 12.35
N LEU A 60 -0.33 -5.38 12.63
CA LEU A 60 -0.89 -5.57 13.97
C LEU A 60 -1.22 -7.04 14.23
N CYS A 61 -1.55 -7.79 13.18
CA CYS A 61 -1.98 -9.17 13.32
C CYS A 61 -1.13 -10.17 12.51
N SER A 62 -1.26 -11.45 12.88
CA SER A 62 -0.67 -12.55 12.08
C SER A 62 -1.43 -12.73 10.75
N PRO A 63 -0.74 -13.11 9.66
CA PRO A 63 -1.38 -13.31 8.37
C PRO A 63 -2.41 -14.45 8.41
N ILE A 64 -3.44 -14.36 7.56
CA ILE A 64 -4.40 -15.44 7.35
C ILE A 64 -3.91 -16.30 6.19
N VAL A 65 -3.92 -17.62 6.35
CA VAL A 65 -3.60 -18.55 5.26
C VAL A 65 -4.83 -18.78 4.40
N MET A 66 -4.75 -18.43 3.12
CA MET A 66 -5.75 -18.71 2.08
C MET A 66 -5.22 -19.74 1.08
N GLY A 67 -6.04 -20.17 0.12
CA GLY A 67 -5.62 -21.12 -0.94
C GLY A 67 -4.45 -20.62 -1.80
N ILE A 68 -4.20 -19.31 -1.81
CA ILE A 68 -3.07 -18.66 -2.50
C ILE A 68 -1.84 -18.45 -1.59
N GLY A 69 -1.91 -18.88 -0.33
CA GLY A 69 -0.88 -18.67 0.69
C GLY A 69 -1.27 -17.62 1.74
N PRO A 70 -0.29 -17.18 2.57
CA PRO A 70 -0.52 -16.17 3.59
C PRO A 70 -0.86 -14.80 2.99
N VAL A 71 -1.95 -14.20 3.44
CA VAL A 71 -2.38 -12.85 3.09
C VAL A 71 -2.50 -11.98 4.33
N LEU A 72 -2.41 -10.66 4.16
CA LEU A 72 -2.66 -9.72 5.25
C LEU A 72 -4.08 -9.90 5.79
N ARG A 73 -4.22 -9.73 7.11
CA ARG A 73 -5.54 -9.64 7.70
C ARG A 73 -6.24 -8.38 7.22
N ILE A 74 -7.56 -8.46 7.10
CA ILE A 74 -8.35 -7.34 6.58
C ILE A 74 -8.15 -6.07 7.43
N ASP A 75 -8.05 -6.21 8.76
CA ASP A 75 -7.82 -5.07 9.65
C ASP A 75 -6.47 -4.38 9.38
N ASP A 76 -5.41 -5.14 9.08
CA ASP A 76 -4.10 -4.58 8.71
C ASP A 76 -4.16 -3.86 7.35
N VAL A 77 -4.90 -4.42 6.39
CA VAL A 77 -5.10 -3.78 5.07
C VAL A 77 -5.87 -2.47 5.24
N VAL A 78 -6.96 -2.49 6.00
CA VAL A 78 -7.79 -1.32 6.26
C VAL A 78 -7.00 -0.24 7.01
N ALA A 79 -6.25 -0.61 8.04
CA ALA A 79 -5.42 0.32 8.80
C ALA A 79 -4.36 1.00 7.92
N SER A 80 -3.63 0.23 7.11
CA SER A 80 -2.63 0.79 6.19
C SER A 80 -3.23 1.70 5.12
N LYS A 81 -4.45 1.39 4.63
CA LYS A 81 -5.16 2.25 3.68
C LYS A 81 -5.67 3.54 4.30
N ALA A 82 -6.20 3.47 5.53
CA ALA A 82 -6.64 4.64 6.26
C ALA A 82 -5.46 5.57 6.58
N ALA A 83 -4.31 5.04 7.01
CA ALA A 83 -3.09 5.82 7.21
C ALA A 83 -2.57 6.44 5.90
N ALA A 84 -2.60 5.69 4.79
CA ALA A 84 -2.25 6.21 3.48
C ALA A 84 -3.18 7.34 3.00
N LEU A 85 -4.49 7.21 3.25
CA LEU A 85 -5.46 8.26 2.94
C LEU A 85 -5.12 9.55 3.69
N VAL A 86 -4.78 9.48 4.97
CA VAL A 86 -4.44 10.65 5.79
C VAL A 86 -3.12 11.31 5.33
N SER A 87 -2.11 10.49 5.03
CA SER A 87 -0.76 10.96 4.71
C SER A 87 -0.59 11.48 3.28
N ARG A 88 -1.00 10.71 2.25
CA ARG A 88 -0.74 11.05 0.83
C ARG A 88 -1.97 11.51 0.05
N ARG A 89 -3.18 11.11 0.45
CA ARG A 89 -4.46 11.58 -0.13
C ARG A 89 -4.61 11.33 -1.64
N GLU A 90 -4.13 10.20 -2.13
CA GLU A 90 -4.34 9.83 -3.54
C GLU A 90 -5.83 9.53 -3.79
N VAL A 91 -6.34 9.82 -5.00
CA VAL A 91 -7.75 9.58 -5.37
C VAL A 91 -8.20 8.15 -5.06
N ARG A 92 -7.33 7.15 -5.29
CA ARG A 92 -7.60 5.74 -4.97
C ARG A 92 -7.81 5.48 -3.48
N ASP A 93 -7.16 6.24 -2.61
CA ASP A 93 -7.25 6.01 -1.17
C ASP A 93 -8.64 6.44 -0.65
N TYR A 94 -9.29 7.44 -1.28
CA TYR A 94 -10.69 7.78 -1.01
C TYR A 94 -11.63 6.66 -1.46
N ILE A 95 -11.38 6.05 -2.62
CA ILE A 95 -12.16 4.91 -3.13
C ILE A 95 -12.03 3.71 -2.18
N ASP A 96 -10.81 3.39 -1.76
CA ASP A 96 -10.54 2.30 -0.82
C ASP A 96 -11.22 2.55 0.54
N GLY A 97 -11.16 3.78 1.04
CA GLY A 97 -11.86 4.20 2.26
C GLY A 97 -13.38 4.05 2.13
N ALA A 98 -13.97 4.54 1.04
CA ALA A 98 -15.39 4.41 0.78
C ALA A 98 -15.85 2.95 0.70
N ALA A 99 -15.04 2.07 0.09
CA ALA A 99 -15.36 0.65 -0.04
C ALA A 99 -15.49 -0.09 1.31
N VAL A 100 -14.85 0.42 2.37
CA VAL A 100 -14.84 -0.22 3.70
C VAL A 100 -15.83 0.40 4.68
N LEU A 101 -16.41 1.56 4.38
CA LEU A 101 -17.40 2.24 5.23
C LEU A 101 -18.69 1.44 5.44
N GLY A 102 -19.00 0.47 4.58
CA GLY A 102 -20.12 -0.46 4.80
C GLY A 102 -19.87 -1.48 5.92
N ARG A 103 -18.63 -1.61 6.41
CA ARG A 103 -18.22 -2.60 7.42
C ARG A 103 -17.53 -1.96 8.63
N TYR A 104 -16.86 -0.83 8.44
CA TYR A 104 -16.16 -0.10 9.49
C TYR A 104 -16.76 1.30 9.60
N SER A 105 -17.06 1.74 10.82
CA SER A 105 -17.41 3.14 11.07
C SER A 105 -16.20 4.04 10.82
N LEU A 106 -16.44 5.33 10.60
CA LEU A 106 -15.34 6.30 10.46
C LEU A 106 -14.42 6.28 11.69
N ASP A 107 -14.98 6.25 12.91
CA ASP A 107 -14.21 6.17 14.15
C ASP A 107 -13.31 4.92 14.18
N GLN A 108 -13.83 3.76 13.76
CA GLN A 108 -13.04 2.53 13.67
C GLN A 108 -11.89 2.64 12.66
N LEU A 109 -12.11 3.32 11.53
CA LEU A 109 -11.05 3.57 10.54
C LEU A 109 -9.95 4.47 11.09
N LEU A 110 -10.33 5.52 11.83
CA LEU A 110 -9.38 6.43 12.47
C LEU A 110 -8.59 5.75 13.58
N ASP A 111 -9.25 4.94 14.41
CA ASP A 111 -8.58 4.14 15.45
C ASP A 111 -7.56 3.17 14.85
N LEU A 112 -7.94 2.47 13.77
CA LEU A 112 -7.05 1.56 13.05
C LEU A 112 -5.87 2.32 12.41
N ALA A 113 -6.13 3.47 11.79
CA ALA A 113 -5.09 4.30 11.20
C ALA A 113 -4.06 4.75 12.25
N HIS A 114 -4.52 5.23 13.40
CA HIS A 114 -3.64 5.70 14.47
C HIS A 114 -2.87 4.55 15.15
N GLN A 115 -3.47 3.36 15.28
CA GLN A 115 -2.75 2.18 15.75
C GLN A 115 -1.64 1.75 14.78
N HIS A 116 -1.86 1.92 13.47
CA HIS A 116 -0.88 1.58 12.44
C HIS A 116 0.22 2.64 12.32
N ASP A 117 -0.14 3.92 12.40
CA ASP A 117 0.77 5.06 12.35
C ASP A 117 0.43 6.06 13.47
N PRO A 118 1.10 5.94 14.64
CA PRO A 118 0.89 6.84 15.76
C PRO A 118 1.33 8.28 15.52
N SER A 119 2.00 8.57 14.39
CA SER A 119 2.42 9.94 14.04
C SER A 119 1.32 10.76 13.36
N LEU A 120 0.18 10.13 13.04
CA LEU A 120 -0.97 10.82 12.46
C LEU A 120 -1.61 11.76 13.48
N GLU A 121 -1.68 13.05 13.12
CA GLU A 121 -2.28 14.07 13.97
C GLU A 121 -3.75 14.33 13.59
N PRO A 122 -4.62 14.71 14.55
CA PRO A 122 -6.02 15.03 14.26
C PRO A 122 -6.20 16.10 13.17
N ALA A 123 -5.25 17.04 13.06
CA ALA A 123 -5.27 18.06 12.03
C ALA A 123 -5.13 17.48 10.61
N ASP A 124 -4.38 16.39 10.43
CA ASP A 124 -4.21 15.75 9.13
C ASP A 124 -5.51 15.12 8.62
N VAL A 125 -6.34 14.59 9.53
CA VAL A 125 -7.65 14.01 9.21
C VAL A 125 -8.60 15.08 8.67
N ILE A 126 -8.59 16.29 9.26
CA ILE A 126 -9.43 17.40 8.77
C ILE A 126 -9.04 17.78 7.34
N LEU A 127 -7.74 17.76 7.03
CA LEU A 127 -7.23 18.08 5.69
C LEU A 127 -7.67 17.06 4.63
N VAL A 128 -7.93 15.80 5.00
CA VAL A 128 -8.47 14.77 4.10
C VAL A 128 -9.85 15.19 3.58
N GLY A 129 -10.79 15.51 4.46
CA GLY A 129 -12.14 15.91 4.07
C GLY A 129 -12.13 17.17 3.19
N ALA A 130 -11.39 18.20 3.63
CA ALA A 130 -11.25 19.44 2.87
C ALA A 130 -10.53 19.27 1.51
N TYR A 131 -9.73 18.21 1.34
CA TYR A 131 -9.15 17.88 0.04
C TYR A 131 -10.16 17.17 -0.86
N LEU A 132 -10.95 16.24 -0.33
CA LEU A 132 -12.02 15.58 -1.08
C LEU A 132 -13.01 16.59 -1.68
N ASP A 133 -13.41 17.59 -0.90
CA ASP A 133 -14.32 18.66 -1.35
C ASP A 133 -13.78 19.49 -2.52
N ARG A 134 -12.47 19.39 -2.81
CA ARG A 134 -11.80 20.09 -3.92
C ARG A 134 -11.52 19.19 -5.12
N LEU A 135 -11.73 17.89 -5.02
CA LEU A 135 -11.55 16.97 -6.13
C LEU A 135 -12.75 17.06 -7.08
N SER A 136 -12.47 17.08 -8.39
CA SER A 136 -13.53 16.93 -9.39
C SER A 136 -13.86 15.45 -9.61
N ASP A 137 -15.10 15.16 -10.00
CA ASP A 137 -15.53 13.80 -10.37
C ASP A 137 -14.69 13.21 -11.51
N GLU A 138 -14.10 14.05 -12.36
CA GLU A 138 -13.19 13.64 -13.44
C GLU A 138 -11.99 12.83 -12.94
N CYS A 139 -11.47 13.15 -11.73
CA CYS A 139 -10.37 12.41 -11.14
C CYS A 139 -10.71 10.93 -10.89
N PHE A 140 -12.00 10.63 -10.66
CA PHE A 140 -12.47 9.29 -10.37
C PHE A 140 -12.77 8.46 -11.64
N GLN A 141 -12.91 9.10 -12.80
CA GLN A 141 -13.17 8.42 -14.08
C GLN A 141 -12.07 7.43 -14.48
N ARG A 142 -10.80 7.70 -14.09
CA ARG A 142 -9.68 6.76 -14.27
C ARG A 142 -9.96 5.39 -13.64
N TYR A 143 -10.80 5.35 -12.61
CA TYR A 143 -11.20 4.15 -11.89
C TYR A 143 -12.58 3.63 -12.33
N ALA A 144 -13.08 4.10 -13.48
CA ALA A 144 -14.40 3.80 -14.01
C ALA A 144 -15.55 4.16 -13.05
N LEU A 145 -15.35 5.19 -12.22
CA LEU A 145 -16.37 5.77 -11.37
C LEU A 145 -16.83 7.09 -12.00
N GLY A 146 -18.15 7.30 -12.04
CA GLY A 146 -18.79 8.53 -12.49
C GLY A 146 -19.91 8.92 -11.53
N PRO A 147 -20.51 10.10 -11.72
CA PRO A 147 -21.64 10.58 -10.92
C PRO A 147 -22.88 9.68 -11.03
#